data_AF-A0AAU5LNE3-F1
#
_entry.id   AF-A0AAU5LNE3-F1
#
_cell.length_a   1.000
_cell.length_b   1.000
_cell.length_c   1.000
_cell.angle_alpha   90.00
_cell.angle_beta   90.00
_cell.angle_gamma   90.00
#
_symmetry.space_group_name_H-M   'P 1'
#
loop_
_entity.id
_entity.type
_entity.pdbx_description
1 polymer ?
#
loop_
_entity_poly.entity_id
_entity_poly.type
_entity_poly.pdbx_seq_one_letter_code
_entity_poly.pdbx_strand_id
1 'polypeptide(L)'
;MRVLGVDPGLTRCGLGLVEGSAGRPPTMIAVGVVKTPADLDIARRLVLIEAGIIEWITEYKPDAVAVERVFAQHNVQTVMGTAQAAGVAMLVAARMGLPVALHTPSEVKAAVTGSGRAGKEQVTEMVTRILKLPERPTPADAADALALAICHVWRGGVTNRFQQAVAAQASSASSRGGRR
;
A
#
# COMPACT_ATOMS: atom_id res chain seq x y z
N MET A 1 8.82 9.45 2.85
CA MET A 1 8.76 8.15 2.14
C MET A 1 7.56 8.18 1.21
N ARG A 2 7.75 7.75 -0.03
CA ARG A 2 6.69 7.52 -1.02
C ARG A 2 6.27 6.07 -0.98
N VAL A 3 4.97 5.81 -0.86
CA VAL A 3 4.45 4.46 -0.78
C VAL A 3 3.38 4.27 -1.83
N LEU A 4 3.57 3.26 -2.66
CA LEU A 4 2.57 2.79 -3.61
C LEU A 4 1.69 1.74 -2.93
N GLY A 5 0.44 2.07 -2.65
CA GLY A 5 -0.61 1.13 -2.28
C GLY A 5 -1.21 0.47 -3.51
N VAL A 6 -1.30 -0.85 -3.49
CA VAL A 6 -1.91 -1.69 -4.53
C VAL A 6 -3.09 -2.45 -3.94
N ASP A 7 -4.29 -2.10 -4.39
CA ASP A 7 -5.52 -2.86 -4.15
C ASP A 7 -5.74 -3.82 -5.34
N PRO A 8 -5.39 -5.11 -5.19
CA PRO A 8 -5.30 -6.03 -6.32
C PRO A 8 -6.68 -6.50 -6.78
N GLY A 9 -6.86 -6.58 -8.09
CA GLY A 9 -8.05 -7.18 -8.69
C GLY A 9 -7.85 -7.42 -10.17
N LEU A 10 -8.45 -8.49 -10.70
CA LEU A 10 -8.29 -8.82 -12.12
C LEU A 10 -8.90 -7.74 -13.01
N THR A 11 -10.14 -7.33 -12.77
CA THR A 11 -10.83 -6.33 -13.63
C THR A 11 -10.34 -4.92 -13.36
N ARG A 12 -10.03 -4.63 -12.10
CA ARG A 12 -9.62 -3.32 -11.61
C ARG A 12 -8.56 -3.54 -10.55
N CYS A 13 -7.36 -3.05 -10.80
CA CYS A 13 -6.29 -3.00 -9.81
C CYS A 13 -6.07 -1.53 -9.44
N GLY A 14 -6.42 -1.17 -8.20
CA GLY A 14 -6.31 0.19 -7.67
C GLY A 14 -4.88 0.52 -7.29
N LEU A 15 -4.42 1.70 -7.69
CA LEU A 15 -3.07 2.21 -7.41
C LEU A 15 -3.19 3.58 -6.73
N GLY A 16 -2.54 3.73 -5.58
CA GLY A 16 -2.55 4.97 -4.81
C GLY A 16 -1.16 5.28 -4.29
N LEU A 17 -0.65 6.47 -4.58
CA LEU A 17 0.67 6.90 -4.15
C LEU A 17 0.54 8.04 -3.14
N VAL A 18 1.12 7.84 -1.96
CA VAL A 18 1.19 8.87 -0.93
C VAL A 18 2.63 9.12 -0.51
N GLU A 19 2.93 10.36 -0.17
CA GLU A 19 4.21 10.76 0.42
C GLU A 19 3.97 11.19 1.87
N GLY A 20 4.79 10.68 2.80
CA GLY A 20 4.68 11.12 4.19
C GLY A 20 5.72 10.53 5.11
N SER A 21 5.47 10.72 6.40
CA SER A 21 6.24 10.18 7.53
C SER A 21 5.29 9.92 8.69
N ALA A 22 5.63 9.01 9.60
CA ALA A 22 4.81 8.83 10.80
C ALA A 22 4.70 10.12 11.63
N GLY A 23 3.55 10.30 12.27
CA GLY A 23 3.25 11.47 13.09
C GLY A 23 2.89 12.73 12.31
N ARG A 24 2.84 12.67 10.97
CA ARG A 24 2.37 13.78 10.12
C ARG A 24 1.29 13.28 9.15
N PRO A 25 0.32 14.14 8.76
CA PRO A 25 -0.59 13.84 7.67
C PRO A 25 0.21 13.60 6.37
N PRO A 26 -0.01 12.49 5.66
CA PRO A 26 0.59 12.26 4.35
C PRO A 26 -0.08 13.14 3.28
N THR A 27 0.57 13.24 2.13
CA THR A 27 0.06 13.94 0.94
C THR A 27 -0.18 12.94 -0.18
N MET A 28 -1.30 13.08 -0.88
CA MET A 28 -1.57 12.30 -2.09
C MET A 28 -0.70 12.81 -3.23
N ILE A 29 0.01 11.91 -3.90
CA ILE A 29 0.81 12.24 -5.09
C ILE A 29 0.06 11.85 -6.36
N ALA A 30 -0.48 10.64 -6.40
CA ALA A 30 -1.22 10.13 -7.55
C ALA A 30 -2.23 9.07 -7.14
N VAL A 31 -3.29 8.92 -7.93
CA VAL A 31 -4.23 7.80 -7.79
C VAL A 31 -4.74 7.36 -9.17
N GLY A 32 -4.95 6.06 -9.35
CA GLY A 32 -5.37 5.50 -10.62
C GLY A 32 -5.84 4.05 -10.49
N VAL A 33 -6.27 3.49 -11.63
CA VAL A 33 -6.69 2.08 -11.73
C VAL A 33 -6.18 1.51 -13.03
N VAL A 34 -5.52 0.35 -12.95
CA VAL A 34 -5.28 -0.51 -14.11
C VAL A 34 -6.56 -1.30 -14.37
N LYS A 35 -7.15 -1.12 -15.55
CA LYS A 35 -8.35 -1.86 -15.97
C LYS A 35 -7.95 -2.93 -16.96
N THR A 36 -8.51 -4.13 -16.80
CA THR A 36 -8.34 -5.20 -17.79
C THR A 36 -9.71 -5.66 -18.31
N PRO A 37 -9.84 -5.90 -19.63
CA PRO A 37 -11.06 -6.47 -20.20
C PRO A 37 -11.38 -7.85 -19.62
N ALA A 38 -12.67 -8.11 -19.34
CA ALA A 38 -13.12 -9.35 -18.71
C ALA A 38 -13.19 -10.55 -19.67
N ASP A 39 -13.18 -10.30 -20.98
CA ASP A 39 -13.16 -11.27 -22.07
C ASP A 39 -11.77 -11.84 -22.36
N LEU A 40 -10.71 -11.22 -21.83
CA LEU A 40 -9.37 -11.78 -21.87
C LEU A 40 -9.21 -12.93 -20.85
N ASP A 41 -8.40 -13.92 -21.23
CA ASP A 41 -7.96 -14.94 -20.29
C ASP A 41 -7.14 -14.33 -19.13
N ILE A 42 -7.12 -15.03 -18.00
CA ILE A 42 -6.47 -14.54 -16.77
C ILE A 42 -5.00 -14.21 -17.00
N ALA A 43 -4.27 -15.02 -17.76
CA ALA A 43 -2.83 -14.81 -17.98
C ALA A 43 -2.56 -13.48 -18.70
N ARG A 44 -3.33 -13.16 -19.75
CA ARG A 44 -3.23 -11.87 -20.45
C ARG A 44 -3.62 -10.69 -19.57
N ARG A 45 -4.62 -10.86 -18.70
CA ARG A 45 -5.01 -9.82 -17.74
C ARG A 45 -3.89 -9.55 -16.72
N LEU A 46 -3.20 -10.59 -16.26
CA LEU A 46 -2.04 -10.44 -15.37
C LEU A 46 -0.88 -9.71 -16.05
N VAL A 47 -0.65 -9.91 -17.35
CA VAL A 47 0.35 -9.13 -18.12
C VAL A 47 0.01 -7.64 -18.16
N LEU A 48 -1.27 -7.29 -18.35
CA LEU A 48 -1.70 -5.89 -18.32
C LEU A 48 -1.54 -5.25 -16.93
N ILE A 49 -1.82 -6.02 -15.86
CA ILE A 49 -1.60 -5.58 -14.48
C ILE A 49 -0.11 -5.37 -14.23
N GLU A 50 0.75 -6.29 -14.65
CA GLU A 50 2.21 -6.16 -14.56
C GLU A 50 2.69 -4.86 -15.21
N ALA A 51 2.29 -4.63 -16.46
CA ALA A 51 2.69 -3.46 -17.24
C ALA A 51 2.27 -2.15 -16.54
N GLY A 52 1.03 -2.05 -16.06
CA GLY A 52 0.55 -0.86 -15.37
C GLY A 52 1.25 -0.60 -14.03
N ILE A 53 1.62 -1.65 -13.29
CA ILE A 53 2.39 -1.49 -12.05
C ILE A 53 3.83 -1.05 -12.35
N ILE A 54 4.47 -1.61 -13.39
CA ILE A 54 5.80 -1.19 -13.83
C ILE A 54 5.80 0.28 -14.25
N GLU A 55 4.79 0.72 -15.00
CA GLU A 55 4.62 2.13 -15.41
C GLU A 55 4.60 3.04 -14.18
N TRP A 56 3.75 2.73 -13.20
CA TRP A 56 3.64 3.50 -11.96
C TRP A 56 4.93 3.54 -11.14
N ILE A 57 5.61 2.40 -10.98
CA ILE A 57 6.87 2.37 -10.24
C ILE A 57 7.95 3.18 -10.98
N THR A 58 7.99 3.10 -12.30
CA THR A 58 8.96 3.81 -13.13
C THR A 58 8.74 5.32 -13.11
N GLU A 59 7.48 5.76 -13.25
CA GLU A 59 7.08 7.16 -13.26
C GLU A 59 7.32 7.81 -11.90
N TYR A 60 6.81 7.20 -10.84
CA TYR A 60 6.73 7.85 -9.53
C TYR A 60 7.85 7.51 -8.55
N LYS A 61 8.60 6.42 -8.82
CA LYS A 61 9.74 5.96 -8.01
C LYS A 61 9.40 5.86 -6.52
N PRO A 62 8.43 5.02 -6.12
CA PRO A 62 8.11 4.82 -4.71
C PRO A 62 9.28 4.20 -3.94
N ASP A 63 9.33 4.43 -2.63
CA ASP A 63 10.31 3.82 -1.71
C ASP A 63 9.87 2.42 -1.24
N ALA A 64 8.57 2.13 -1.31
CA ALA A 64 7.98 0.86 -0.88
C ALA A 64 6.65 0.59 -1.60
N VAL A 65 6.27 -0.68 -1.69
CA VAL A 65 4.96 -1.13 -2.19
C VAL A 65 4.18 -1.82 -1.08
N ALA A 66 2.99 -1.31 -0.78
CA ALA A 66 2.04 -1.92 0.13
C ALA A 66 0.96 -2.63 -0.68
N VAL A 67 0.69 -3.90 -0.41
CA VAL A 67 -0.29 -4.72 -1.12
C VAL A 67 -1.34 -5.22 -0.12
N GLU A 68 -2.62 -5.16 -0.50
CA GLU A 68 -3.67 -5.72 0.35
C GLU A 68 -3.52 -7.24 0.44
N ARG A 69 -3.56 -7.77 1.67
CA ARG A 69 -3.54 -9.21 1.92
C ARG A 69 -4.91 -9.79 1.59
N VAL A 70 -4.91 -10.74 0.67
CA VAL A 70 -6.12 -11.46 0.23
C VAL A 70 -6.49 -12.55 1.23
N PHE A 71 -7.76 -12.58 1.67
CA PHE A 71 -8.32 -13.63 2.54
C PHE A 71 -9.45 -14.38 1.83
N ALA A 72 -9.45 -15.70 1.89
CA ALA A 72 -10.58 -16.51 1.48
C ALA A 72 -11.51 -16.74 2.69
N GLN A 73 -12.76 -16.28 2.62
CA GLN A 73 -13.78 -16.71 3.59
C GLN A 73 -14.95 -17.45 2.95
N HIS A 74 -15.46 -17.04 1.77
CA HIS A 74 -16.66 -17.67 1.21
C HIS A 74 -16.73 -17.79 -0.32
N ASN A 75 -15.79 -17.21 -1.09
CA ASN A 75 -15.87 -17.21 -2.56
C ASN A 75 -14.50 -17.46 -3.22
N VAL A 76 -14.12 -18.74 -3.29
CA VAL A 76 -12.77 -19.20 -3.67
C VAL A 76 -12.40 -18.80 -5.11
N GLN A 77 -13.36 -18.80 -6.04
CA GLN A 77 -13.07 -18.53 -7.45
C GLN A 77 -12.65 -17.08 -7.73
N THR A 78 -13.35 -16.10 -7.15
CA THR A 78 -12.98 -14.68 -7.29
C THR A 78 -11.73 -14.33 -6.49
N VAL A 79 -11.56 -14.94 -5.30
CA VAL A 79 -10.38 -14.75 -4.46
C VAL A 79 -9.10 -15.21 -5.15
N MET A 80 -9.15 -16.30 -5.93
CA MET A 80 -7.97 -16.80 -6.65
C MET A 80 -7.43 -15.76 -7.64
N GLY A 81 -8.30 -15.11 -8.41
CA GLY A 81 -7.89 -14.08 -9.36
C GLY A 81 -7.25 -12.87 -8.69
N THR A 82 -7.83 -12.40 -7.58
CA THR A 82 -7.26 -11.32 -6.78
C THR A 82 -5.91 -11.71 -6.16
N ALA A 83 -5.77 -12.95 -5.68
CA ALA A 83 -4.49 -13.46 -5.15
C ALA A 83 -3.40 -13.53 -6.24
N GLN A 84 -3.75 -13.92 -7.47
CA GLN A 84 -2.83 -13.90 -8.61
C GLN A 84 -2.37 -12.47 -8.94
N ALA A 85 -3.29 -11.50 -8.98
CA ALA A 85 -2.96 -10.10 -9.20
C ALA A 85 -2.06 -9.53 -8.08
N ALA A 86 -2.35 -9.88 -6.82
CA ALA A 86 -1.49 -9.53 -5.68
C ALA A 86 -0.07 -10.12 -5.85
N GLY A 87 0.02 -11.38 -6.28
CA GLY A 87 1.30 -12.04 -6.57
C GLY A 87 2.12 -11.32 -7.65
N VAL A 88 1.47 -10.83 -8.71
CA VAL A 88 2.11 -10.01 -9.75
C VAL A 88 2.65 -8.70 -9.15
N ALA A 89 1.86 -8.00 -8.34
CA ALA A 89 2.30 -6.76 -7.69
C ALA A 89 3.55 -6.98 -6.81
N MET A 90 3.54 -8.06 -6.02
CA MET A 90 4.68 -8.45 -5.19
C MET A 90 5.92 -8.79 -6.02
N LEU A 91 5.74 -9.55 -7.11
CA LEU A 91 6.82 -9.94 -8.01
C LEU A 91 7.47 -8.72 -8.67
N VAL A 92 6.67 -7.80 -9.22
CA VAL A 92 7.17 -6.59 -9.87
C VAL A 92 7.97 -5.74 -8.88
N ALA A 93 7.39 -5.46 -7.70
CA ALA A 93 8.07 -4.68 -6.67
C ALA A 93 9.41 -5.30 -6.26
N ALA A 94 9.45 -6.62 -6.03
CA ALA A 94 10.68 -7.33 -5.70
C ALA A 94 11.73 -7.28 -6.83
N ARG A 95 11.32 -7.44 -8.10
CA ARG A 95 12.21 -7.31 -9.26
C ARG A 95 12.81 -5.91 -9.40
N MET A 96 12.09 -4.88 -8.96
CA MET A 96 12.55 -3.49 -8.97
C MET A 96 13.31 -3.11 -7.67
N GLY A 97 13.60 -4.08 -6.80
CA GLY A 97 14.36 -3.86 -5.57
C GLY A 97 13.59 -3.13 -4.47
N LEU A 98 12.25 -3.06 -4.57
CA LEU A 98 11.42 -2.34 -3.61
C LEU A 98 10.96 -3.27 -2.48
N PRO A 99 10.98 -2.80 -1.22
CA PRO A 99 10.39 -3.53 -0.11
C PRO A 99 8.88 -3.66 -0.30
N VAL A 100 8.37 -4.87 -0.04
CA VAL A 100 6.94 -5.22 -0.14
C VAL A 100 6.36 -5.46 1.24
N ALA A 101 5.24 -4.84 1.53
CA ALA A 101 4.48 -5.06 2.77
C ALA A 101 3.06 -5.50 2.47
N LEU A 102 2.57 -6.45 3.27
CA LEU A 102 1.19 -6.93 3.21
C LEU A 102 0.39 -6.36 4.37
N HIS A 103 -0.80 -5.83 4.09
CA HIS A 103 -1.72 -5.34 5.12
C HIS A 103 -3.10 -5.96 4.97
N THR A 104 -3.68 -6.37 6.08
CA THR A 104 -5.05 -6.90 6.09
C THR A 104 -6.08 -5.76 5.96
N PRO A 105 -7.27 -6.04 5.43
CA PRO A 105 -8.34 -5.03 5.36
C PRO A 105 -8.64 -4.41 6.72
N SER A 106 -8.64 -5.21 7.80
CA SER A 106 -8.87 -4.70 9.16
C SER A 106 -7.76 -3.78 9.66
N GLU A 107 -6.50 -4.04 9.29
CA GLU A 107 -5.39 -3.14 9.65
C GLU A 107 -5.46 -1.81 8.89
N VAL A 108 -5.82 -1.86 7.60
CA VAL A 108 -6.04 -0.65 6.79
C VAL A 108 -7.15 0.18 7.40
N LYS A 109 -8.32 -0.43 7.65
CA LYS A 109 -9.47 0.21 8.29
C LYS A 109 -9.13 0.80 9.66
N ALA A 110 -8.42 0.05 10.50
CA ALA A 110 -8.00 0.53 11.81
C ALA A 110 -7.04 1.73 11.71
N ALA A 111 -6.10 1.70 10.76
CA ALA A 111 -5.15 2.79 10.57
C ALA A 111 -5.82 4.10 10.17
N VAL A 112 -6.79 4.08 9.24
CA VAL A 112 -7.44 5.30 8.76
C VAL A 112 -8.64 5.75 9.61
N THR A 113 -9.38 4.83 10.24
CA THR A 113 -10.64 5.16 10.94
C THR A 113 -10.59 4.97 12.46
N GLY A 114 -9.55 4.31 12.98
CA GLY A 114 -9.48 3.86 14.37
C GLY A 114 -10.25 2.56 14.65
N SER A 115 -10.96 1.99 13.67
CA SER A 115 -11.72 0.74 13.83
C SER A 115 -11.45 -0.24 12.68
N GLY A 116 -11.03 -1.46 13.00
CA GLY A 116 -10.86 -2.53 12.01
C GLY A 116 -12.16 -3.05 11.38
N ARG A 117 -13.31 -2.57 11.86
CA ARG A 117 -14.66 -2.96 11.41
C ARG A 117 -15.37 -1.87 10.60
N ALA A 118 -14.68 -0.77 10.28
CA ALA A 118 -15.26 0.34 9.53
C ALA A 118 -15.81 -0.08 8.16
N GLY A 119 -16.87 0.61 7.74
CA GLY A 119 -17.46 0.50 6.40
C GLY A 119 -16.65 1.24 5.32
N LYS A 120 -16.94 0.96 4.05
CA LYS A 120 -16.19 1.52 2.90
C LYS A 120 -16.38 3.04 2.79
N GLU A 121 -17.57 3.53 3.10
CA GLU A 121 -17.91 4.95 3.11
C GLU A 121 -17.11 5.71 4.17
N GLN A 122 -16.99 5.14 5.37
CA GLN A 122 -16.21 5.73 6.47
C GLN A 122 -14.72 5.76 6.14
N VAL A 123 -14.19 4.68 5.53
CA VAL A 123 -12.80 4.65 5.04
C VAL A 123 -12.58 5.76 4.01
N THR A 124 -13.47 5.89 3.03
CA THR A 124 -13.38 6.92 1.98
C THR A 124 -13.41 8.33 2.56
N GLU A 125 -14.32 8.61 3.49
CA GLU A 125 -14.41 9.89 4.18
C GLU A 125 -13.13 10.22 4.95
N MET A 126 -12.60 9.24 5.71
CA MET A 126 -11.38 9.43 6.48
C MET A 126 -10.16 9.64 5.58
N VAL A 127 -10.02 8.89 4.49
CA VAL A 127 -8.95 9.09 3.50
C VAL A 127 -9.01 10.52 2.93
N THR A 128 -10.20 10.98 2.54
CA THR A 128 -10.43 12.35 2.03
C THR A 128 -9.95 13.40 3.04
N ARG A 129 -10.32 13.24 4.32
CA ARG A 129 -9.93 14.15 5.40
C ARG A 129 -8.43 14.10 5.72
N ILE A 130 -7.84 12.90 5.81
CA ILE A 130 -6.43 12.68 6.14
C ILE A 130 -5.52 13.34 5.09
N LEU A 131 -5.85 13.15 3.82
CA LEU A 131 -5.11 13.69 2.68
C LEU A 131 -5.49 15.14 2.34
N LYS A 132 -6.46 15.72 3.07
CA LYS A 132 -7.00 17.07 2.85
C LYS A 132 -7.45 17.29 1.40
N LEU A 133 -8.09 16.29 0.82
CA LEU A 133 -8.61 16.38 -0.54
C LEU A 133 -9.85 17.28 -0.56
N PRO A 134 -10.02 18.13 -1.58
CA PRO A 134 -11.20 18.98 -1.71
C PRO A 134 -12.47 18.17 -1.96
N GLU A 135 -12.33 17.00 -2.60
CA GLU A 135 -13.40 16.09 -2.94
C GLU A 135 -12.98 14.64 -2.69
N ARG A 136 -13.95 13.72 -2.72
CA ARG A 136 -13.69 12.29 -2.56
C ARG A 136 -12.73 11.82 -3.67
N PRO A 137 -11.74 10.96 -3.35
CA PRO A 137 -10.82 10.45 -4.36
C PRO A 137 -11.59 9.60 -5.38
N THR A 138 -11.31 9.85 -6.66
CA THR A 138 -11.88 9.10 -7.80
C THR A 138 -10.76 8.41 -8.57
N PRO A 139 -11.00 7.25 -9.20
CA PRO A 139 -12.26 6.47 -9.29
C PRO A 139 -12.62 5.71 -8.00
N ALA A 140 -13.73 4.95 -7.98
CA ALA A 140 -14.31 4.32 -6.77
C ALA A 140 -13.36 3.44 -5.91
N ASP A 141 -12.25 2.96 -6.47
CA ASP A 141 -11.24 2.13 -5.77
C ASP A 141 -10.01 2.93 -5.32
N ALA A 142 -9.97 4.23 -5.65
CA ALA A 142 -8.91 5.16 -5.27
C ALA A 142 -8.74 5.23 -3.75
N ALA A 143 -9.86 5.24 -3.01
CA ALA A 143 -9.86 5.32 -1.56
C ALA A 143 -9.16 4.11 -0.90
N ASP A 144 -9.38 2.91 -1.43
CA ASP A 144 -8.84 1.67 -0.85
C ASP A 144 -7.32 1.60 -1.05
N ALA A 145 -6.84 1.91 -2.26
CA ALA A 145 -5.40 1.97 -2.55
C ALA A 145 -4.68 3.09 -1.77
N LEU A 146 -5.31 4.26 -1.62
CA LEU A 146 -4.77 5.36 -0.79
C LEU A 146 -4.77 4.98 0.70
N ALA A 147 -5.82 4.36 1.21
CA ALA A 147 -5.89 3.90 2.60
C ALA A 147 -4.77 2.91 2.92
N LEU A 148 -4.49 2.00 2.00
CA LEU A 148 -3.41 1.02 2.11
C LEU A 148 -2.03 1.70 2.19
N ALA A 149 -1.79 2.68 1.32
CA ALA A 149 -0.55 3.46 1.32
C ALA A 149 -0.38 4.29 2.62
N ILE A 150 -1.47 4.92 3.11
CA ILE A 150 -1.50 5.63 4.40
C ILE A 150 -1.18 4.68 5.55
N CYS A 151 -1.83 3.51 5.58
CA CYS A 151 -1.61 2.47 6.59
C CYS A 151 -0.11 2.12 6.70
N HIS A 152 0.53 1.94 5.55
CA HIS A 152 1.96 1.63 5.49
C HIS A 152 2.84 2.79 5.96
N VAL A 153 2.60 4.04 5.51
CA VAL A 153 3.38 5.22 5.95
C VAL A 153 3.35 5.36 7.48
N TRP A 154 2.18 5.21 8.09
CA TRP A 154 2.03 5.38 9.53
C TRP A 154 2.59 4.22 10.34
N ARG A 155 2.49 2.98 9.84
CA ARG A 155 3.13 1.81 10.47
C ARG A 155 4.65 1.81 10.31
N GLY A 156 5.15 2.17 9.13
CA GLY A 156 6.57 2.21 8.82
C GLY A 156 7.35 3.11 9.77
N GLY A 157 6.77 4.24 10.20
CA GLY A 157 7.44 5.07 11.20
C GLY A 157 7.26 4.62 12.65
N VAL A 158 6.44 3.60 12.96
CA VAL A 158 6.55 2.89 14.26
C VAL A 158 7.78 1.99 14.23
N THR A 159 7.90 1.11 13.22
CA THR A 159 9.04 0.20 13.07
C THR A 159 10.38 0.95 12.94
N ASN A 160 10.42 2.02 12.13
CA ASN A 160 11.63 2.82 11.93
C ASN A 160 12.04 3.59 13.22
N ARG A 161 11.09 4.10 14.02
CA ARG A 161 11.41 4.71 15.33
C ARG A 161 12.01 3.69 16.31
N PHE A 162 11.48 2.47 16.34
CA PHE A 162 12.05 1.39 17.16
C PHE A 162 13.47 1.02 16.69
N GLN A 163 13.69 0.85 15.38
CA GLN A 163 15.00 0.52 14.83
C GLN A 163 16.03 1.64 15.06
N GLN A 164 15.64 2.91 14.91
CA GLN A 164 16.50 4.06 15.20
C GLN A 164 16.84 4.15 16.69
N ALA A 165 15.90 3.89 17.59
CA ALA A 165 16.14 3.87 19.03
C ALA A 165 17.12 2.75 19.42
N VAL A 166 16.97 1.56 18.84
CA VAL A 166 17.87 0.42 19.04
C VAL A 166 19.27 0.72 18.48
N ALA A 167 19.38 1.29 17.28
CA ALA A 167 20.66 1.67 16.69
C ALA A 167 21.37 2.78 17.49
N ALA A 168 20.63 3.76 18.00
CA ALA A 168 21.18 4.81 18.86
C ALA A 168 21.70 4.26 20.20
N GLN A 169 21.01 3.27 20.79
CA GLN A 169 21.50 2.57 21.99
C GLN A 169 22.78 1.76 21.71
N ALA A 170 22.84 1.01 20.62
CA ALA A 170 24.03 0.26 20.24
C ALA A 170 25.25 1.19 20.00
N SER A 171 25.02 2.34 19.37
CA SER A 171 26.05 3.36 19.10
C SER A 171 26.58 3.98 20.40
N SER A 172 25.69 4.33 21.34
CA SER A 172 26.09 4.91 22.63
C SER A 172 26.85 3.93 23.54
N ALA A 173 26.53 2.63 23.50
CA ALA A 173 27.25 1.59 24.23
C ALA A 173 28.69 1.39 23.72
N SER A 174 28.92 1.47 22.41
CA SER A 174 30.25 1.36 21.80
C SER A 174 31.19 2.53 22.17
N SER A 175 30.64 3.75 22.31
CA SER A 175 31.42 4.95 22.66
C SER A 175 31.94 4.98 24.11
N ARG A 176 31.35 4.20 25.02
CA ARG A 176 31.76 4.11 26.43
C ARG A 176 32.84 3.06 26.70
N GLY A 177 33.07 2.13 25.77
CA GLY A 177 34.08 1.06 25.90
C GLY A 177 35.50 1.44 25.48
N GLY A 178 35.69 2.57 24.80
CA GLY A 178 36.97 2.98 24.20
C GLY A 178 37.84 3.93 25.02
N ARG A 179 37.50 4.21 26.28
CA ARG A 179 38.37 4.97 27.21
C ARG A 179 38.96 4.01 28.25
N ARG A 180 39.98 3.26 27.86
CA ARG A 180 40.94 2.60 28.76
C ARG A 180 42.32 2.65 28.14
#